data_AF-A0A538A6F4-F1
#
_entry.id   AF-A0A538A6F4-F1
#
_cell.length_a   1.000
_cell.length_b   1.000
_cell.length_c   1.000
_cell.angle_alpha   90.00
_cell.angle_beta   90.00
_cell.angle_gamma   90.00
#
_symmetry.space_group_name_H-M   'P 1'
#
loop_
_entity.id
_entity.type
_entity.pdbx_description
1 polymer ?
#
loop_
_entity_poly.entity_id
_entity_poly.type
_entity_poly.pdbx_seq_one_letter_code
_entity_poly.pdbx_strand_id
1 'polypeptide(L)'
;GLQASQIPNYYKDASFGVKAANVERTYSPRGDVTIQRDKFGVPHIYGATREGTMFGAGYAAAEDRLFMIDVLRHAARAQLSSFAGGSNTAMDESVWADTPYNESELQYQYDRADELYGQQGIQIQHDVNNYVAGVNQFISEACVNPMKLPGEYNFIDPSQSICLPGHQWKVTDVIAIASLVAGIFGKGGGGELGAAQSLEAAQQRFGSRTAGRKVWADFQEFNDPEAPTTVHGTSFPYGQPPAQAKGVALPDPGTVQPANVVQSASGSAKASASPAPSGKLPAGILQPFQPSRPAATPSPSWVPRSAIGRRRS
;
A
#
# COMPACT_ATOMS: atom_id res chain seq x y z
N GLY A 1 -21.54 -16.67 -22.71
CA GLY A 1 -20.52 -16.90 -21.66
C GLY A 1 -19.93 -18.29 -21.78
N LEU A 2 -18.77 -18.53 -21.16
CA LEU A 2 -18.16 -19.87 -21.04
C LEU A 2 -19.11 -20.84 -20.32
N GLN A 3 -19.22 -22.08 -20.81
CA GLN A 3 -19.91 -23.15 -20.09
C GLN A 3 -19.00 -23.75 -19.02
N ALA A 4 -19.58 -24.27 -17.93
CA ALA A 4 -18.82 -24.86 -16.82
C ALA A 4 -17.86 -25.98 -17.27
N SER A 5 -18.26 -26.80 -18.25
CA SER A 5 -17.44 -27.86 -18.83
C SER A 5 -16.20 -27.35 -19.57
N GLN A 6 -16.20 -26.09 -20.00
CA GLN A 6 -15.10 -25.46 -20.72
C GLN A 6 -14.08 -24.81 -19.77
N ILE A 7 -14.44 -24.58 -18.50
CA ILE A 7 -13.57 -23.91 -17.51
C ILE A 7 -12.19 -24.58 -17.39
N PRO A 8 -12.07 -25.92 -17.28
CA PRO A 8 -10.76 -26.56 -17.11
C PRO A 8 -9.81 -26.40 -18.32
N ASN A 9 -10.33 -26.00 -19.48
CA ASN A 9 -9.51 -25.75 -20.67
C ASN A 9 -8.81 -24.40 -20.63
N TYR A 10 -9.31 -23.46 -19.82
CA TYR A 10 -8.80 -22.08 -19.72
C TYR A 10 -8.25 -21.76 -18.34
N TYR A 11 -8.71 -22.46 -17.31
CA TYR A 11 -8.34 -22.21 -15.92
C TYR A 11 -7.75 -23.46 -15.31
N LYS A 12 -6.66 -23.24 -14.58
CA LYS A 12 -6.03 -24.26 -13.75
C LYS A 12 -6.96 -24.67 -12.61
N ASP A 13 -6.94 -25.95 -12.27
CA ASP A 13 -7.56 -26.49 -11.05
C ASP A 13 -6.92 -25.84 -9.81
N ALA A 14 -7.73 -25.11 -9.03
CA ALA A 14 -7.32 -24.41 -7.81
C ALA A 14 -7.72 -25.16 -6.53
N SER A 15 -8.06 -26.45 -6.64
CA SER A 15 -8.33 -27.30 -5.47
C SER A 15 -7.11 -27.40 -4.56
N PHE A 16 -7.34 -27.67 -3.26
CA PHE A 16 -6.25 -27.90 -2.32
C PHE A 16 -5.45 -29.16 -2.69
N GLY A 17 -4.13 -29.03 -2.64
CA GLY A 17 -3.18 -30.09 -3.00
C GLY A 17 -2.90 -30.18 -4.49
N VAL A 18 -2.05 -31.14 -4.87
CA VAL A 18 -1.61 -31.35 -6.25
C VAL A 18 -1.78 -32.83 -6.61
N LYS A 19 -2.40 -33.10 -7.76
CA LYS A 19 -2.54 -34.47 -8.28
C LYS A 19 -1.13 -35.02 -8.55
N ALA A 20 -0.87 -36.29 -8.24
CA ALA A 20 0.47 -36.89 -8.39
C ALA A 20 1.10 -36.68 -9.77
N ALA A 21 0.30 -36.80 -10.85
CA ALA A 21 0.76 -36.57 -12.23
C ALA A 21 1.12 -35.10 -12.56
N ASN A 22 0.78 -34.17 -11.69
CA ASN A 22 1.04 -32.73 -11.82
C ASN A 22 2.14 -32.23 -10.89
N VAL A 23 2.69 -33.07 -10.02
CA VAL A 23 3.87 -32.73 -9.22
C VAL A 23 5.08 -32.65 -10.14
N GLU A 24 5.74 -31.49 -10.16
CA GLU A 24 6.99 -31.28 -10.89
C GLU A 24 8.21 -31.48 -9.97
N ARG A 25 8.13 -30.95 -8.74
CA ARG A 25 9.24 -31.00 -7.78
C ARG A 25 8.73 -31.20 -6.36
N THR A 26 9.41 -32.04 -5.58
CA THR A 26 9.18 -32.20 -4.13
C THR A 26 10.50 -32.04 -3.39
N TYR A 27 10.51 -31.26 -2.31
CA TYR A 27 11.70 -31.00 -1.49
C TYR A 27 11.30 -30.57 -0.08
N SER A 28 12.26 -30.58 0.84
CA SER A 28 12.03 -30.27 2.26
C SER A 28 13.09 -29.27 2.76
N PRO A 29 12.74 -27.98 2.94
CA PRO A 29 13.68 -26.99 3.50
C PRO A 29 13.92 -27.18 5.00
N ARG A 30 13.06 -27.95 5.68
CA ARG A 30 13.11 -28.28 7.11
C ARG A 30 12.53 -29.68 7.32
N GLY A 31 12.97 -30.40 8.35
CA GLY A 31 12.60 -31.82 8.55
C GLY A 31 11.11 -32.10 8.74
N ASP A 32 10.33 -31.09 9.11
CA ASP A 32 8.88 -31.14 9.33
C ASP A 32 8.08 -30.44 8.22
N VAL A 33 8.72 -30.05 7.11
CA VAL A 33 8.12 -29.29 6.00
C VAL A 33 8.39 -29.98 4.67
N THR A 34 7.35 -30.24 3.90
CA THR A 34 7.43 -30.67 2.51
C THR A 34 6.78 -29.63 1.61
N ILE A 35 7.49 -29.21 0.55
CA ILE A 35 6.96 -28.34 -0.49
C ILE A 35 6.87 -29.15 -1.78
N GLN A 36 5.67 -29.19 -2.37
CA GLN A 36 5.43 -29.73 -3.70
C GLN A 36 5.15 -28.58 -4.65
N ARG A 37 5.93 -28.44 -5.71
CA ARG A 37 5.63 -27.54 -6.82
C ARG A 37 4.92 -28.32 -7.90
N ASP A 38 3.80 -27.78 -8.34
CA ASP A 38 3.13 -28.31 -9.53
C ASP A 38 3.82 -27.84 -10.82
N LYS A 39 3.35 -28.35 -11.97
CA LYS A 39 3.86 -28.00 -13.30
C LYS A 39 3.70 -26.52 -13.71
N PHE A 40 3.00 -25.71 -12.92
CA PHE A 40 2.92 -24.25 -13.09
C PHE A 40 3.84 -23.50 -12.11
N GLY A 41 4.65 -24.24 -11.34
CA GLY A 41 5.53 -23.71 -10.32
C GLY A 41 4.83 -23.32 -9.01
N VAL A 42 3.52 -23.55 -8.85
CA VAL A 42 2.80 -23.12 -7.64
C VAL A 42 3.19 -24.00 -6.45
N PRO A 43 3.64 -23.42 -5.32
CA PRO A 43 4.02 -24.18 -4.15
C PRO A 43 2.81 -24.63 -3.33
N HIS A 44 2.75 -25.92 -3.02
CA HIS A 44 1.84 -26.53 -2.07
C HIS A 44 2.65 -26.96 -0.84
N ILE A 45 2.38 -26.33 0.30
CA ILE A 45 3.16 -26.48 1.53
C ILE A 45 2.43 -27.42 2.50
N TYR A 46 3.15 -28.42 2.99
CA TYR A 46 2.68 -29.36 4.00
C TYR A 46 3.66 -29.30 5.18
N GLY A 47 3.18 -28.88 6.35
CA GLY A 47 3.92 -28.94 7.61
C GLY A 47 3.31 -29.95 8.58
N ALA A 48 4.14 -30.59 9.41
CA ALA A 48 3.64 -31.43 10.51
C ALA A 48 2.91 -30.59 11.59
N THR A 49 3.21 -29.29 11.64
CA THR A 49 2.59 -28.29 12.52
C THR A 49 2.24 -27.03 11.74
N ARG A 50 1.43 -26.14 12.34
CA ARG A 50 1.18 -24.79 11.79
C ARG A 50 2.48 -24.00 11.66
N GLU A 51 3.39 -24.14 12.62
CA GLU A 51 4.71 -23.53 12.60
C GLU A 51 5.50 -23.92 11.34
N GLY A 52 5.59 -25.22 11.06
CA GLY A 52 6.23 -25.73 9.84
C GLY A 52 5.53 -25.27 8.57
N THR A 53 4.20 -25.19 8.58
CA THR A 53 3.43 -24.70 7.43
C THR A 53 3.71 -23.22 7.15
N MET A 54 3.73 -22.37 8.19
CA MET A 54 4.04 -20.95 8.05
C MET A 54 5.50 -20.71 7.64
N PHE A 55 6.44 -21.48 8.19
CA PHE A 55 7.83 -21.49 7.76
C PHE A 55 7.95 -21.84 6.27
N GLY A 56 7.30 -22.93 5.82
CA GLY A 56 7.31 -23.35 4.43
C GLY A 56 6.70 -22.29 3.50
N ALA A 57 5.66 -21.59 3.95
CA ALA A 57 5.07 -20.48 3.21
C ALA A 57 6.05 -19.31 3.03
N GLY A 58 6.75 -18.91 4.09
CA GLY A 58 7.79 -17.88 4.00
C GLY A 58 8.96 -18.28 3.10
N TYR A 59 9.43 -19.52 3.21
CA TYR A 59 10.50 -20.05 2.38
C TYR A 59 10.11 -20.04 0.89
N ALA A 60 8.93 -20.57 0.55
CA ALA A 60 8.46 -20.61 -0.84
C ALA A 60 8.20 -19.21 -1.41
N ALA A 61 7.68 -18.28 -0.60
CA ALA A 61 7.48 -16.90 -1.01
C ALA A 61 8.81 -16.20 -1.35
N ALA A 62 9.85 -16.40 -0.53
CA ALA A 62 11.19 -15.89 -0.83
C ALA A 62 11.78 -16.57 -2.07
N GLU A 63 11.64 -17.89 -2.21
CA GLU A 63 12.11 -18.61 -3.40
C GLU A 63 11.52 -18.06 -4.70
N ASP A 64 10.24 -17.67 -4.69
CA ASP A 64 9.57 -17.19 -5.89
C ASP A 64 9.72 -15.67 -6.09
N ARG A 65 9.84 -14.90 -5.00
CA ARG A 65 9.60 -13.44 -5.01
C ARG A 65 10.56 -12.64 -4.14
N LEU A 66 11.72 -13.17 -3.75
CA LEU A 66 12.65 -12.50 -2.82
C LEU A 66 12.91 -11.03 -3.19
N PHE A 67 13.31 -10.75 -4.44
CA PHE A 67 13.58 -9.38 -4.87
C PHE A 67 12.33 -8.49 -4.80
N MET A 68 11.17 -9.01 -5.18
CA MET A 68 9.91 -8.28 -5.15
C MET A 68 9.49 -7.92 -3.71
N ILE A 69 9.56 -8.86 -2.78
CA ILE A 69 9.20 -8.58 -1.38
C ILE A 69 10.22 -7.63 -0.73
N ASP A 70 11.48 -7.66 -1.15
CA ASP A 70 12.52 -6.73 -0.70
C ASP A 70 12.26 -5.29 -1.22
N VAL A 71 11.93 -5.14 -2.51
CA VAL A 71 11.46 -3.87 -3.07
C VAL A 71 10.27 -3.33 -2.26
N LEU A 72 9.30 -4.18 -1.93
CA LEU A 72 8.11 -3.77 -1.18
C LEU A 72 8.44 -3.31 0.24
N ARG A 73 9.36 -3.96 0.97
CA ARG A 73 9.72 -3.52 2.33
C ARG A 73 10.48 -2.18 2.33
N HIS A 74 11.20 -1.85 1.26
CA HIS A 74 11.81 -0.53 1.07
C HIS A 74 10.77 0.53 0.65
N ALA A 75 9.88 0.19 -0.29
CA ALA A 75 8.79 1.07 -0.71
C ALA A 75 7.88 1.44 0.46
N ALA A 76 7.52 0.45 1.29
CA ALA A 76 6.68 0.64 2.47
C ALA A 76 7.28 1.59 3.52
N ARG A 77 8.60 1.84 3.45
CA ARG A 77 9.34 2.73 4.34
C ARG A 77 9.70 4.06 3.69
N ALA A 78 9.16 4.35 2.50
CA ALA A 78 9.57 5.50 1.71
C ALA A 78 11.10 5.55 1.47
N GLN A 79 11.70 4.38 1.19
CA GLN A 79 13.14 4.22 0.96
C GLN A 79 13.46 3.67 -0.44
N LEU A 80 12.47 3.65 -1.35
CA LEU A 80 12.65 3.08 -2.68
C LEU A 80 13.63 3.90 -3.52
N SER A 81 13.69 5.22 -3.33
CA SER A 81 14.68 6.06 -4.02
C SER A 81 16.12 5.75 -3.60
N SER A 82 16.33 5.37 -2.34
CA SER A 82 17.63 4.98 -1.80
C SER A 82 18.02 3.57 -2.26
N PHE A 83 17.05 2.65 -2.33
CA PHE A 83 17.27 1.26 -2.72
C PHE A 83 17.39 1.07 -4.24
N ALA A 84 16.47 1.64 -5.02
CA ALA A 84 16.34 1.40 -6.46
C ALA A 84 16.62 2.63 -7.33
N GLY A 85 17.04 3.75 -6.72
CA GLY A 85 17.51 4.96 -7.41
C GLY A 85 16.53 6.13 -7.38
N GLY A 86 17.07 7.35 -7.53
CA GLY A 86 16.38 8.62 -7.26
C GLY A 86 15.13 8.92 -8.08
N SER A 87 14.83 8.18 -9.16
CA SER A 87 13.56 8.35 -9.90
C SER A 87 12.32 7.97 -9.07
N ASN A 88 12.51 7.30 -7.93
CA ASN A 88 11.41 6.83 -7.08
C ASN A 88 11.02 7.82 -5.96
N THR A 89 11.57 9.04 -5.91
CA THR A 89 11.27 10.01 -4.84
C THR A 89 9.78 10.33 -4.71
N ALA A 90 9.05 10.42 -5.82
CA ALA A 90 7.61 10.66 -5.78
C ALA A 90 6.82 9.52 -5.09
N MET A 91 7.29 8.28 -5.21
CA MET A 91 6.71 7.14 -4.49
C MET A 91 7.00 7.27 -2.99
N ASP A 92 8.25 7.59 -2.63
CA ASP A 92 8.65 7.77 -1.24
C ASP A 92 7.85 8.91 -0.58
N GLU A 93 7.71 10.05 -1.25
CA GLU A 93 6.88 11.18 -0.78
C GLU A 93 5.42 10.77 -0.57
N SER A 94 4.85 9.96 -1.47
CA SER A 94 3.47 9.48 -1.35
C SER A 94 3.30 8.54 -0.16
N VAL A 95 4.20 7.57 0.01
CA VAL A 95 4.14 6.63 1.15
C VAL A 95 4.35 7.38 2.47
N TRP A 96 5.25 8.35 2.50
CA TRP A 96 5.44 9.19 3.67
C TRP A 96 4.20 10.03 4.00
N ALA A 97 3.50 10.57 3.00
CA ALA A 97 2.28 11.33 3.24
C ALA A 97 1.13 10.47 3.78
N ASP A 98 1.10 9.18 3.41
CA ASP A 98 -0.03 8.29 3.70
C ASP A 98 0.19 7.37 4.91
N THR A 99 1.37 6.76 5.02
CA THR A 99 1.72 5.77 6.05
C THR A 99 3.13 5.99 6.63
N PRO A 100 3.42 7.12 7.31
CA PRO A 100 4.75 7.47 7.81
C PRO A 100 5.15 6.73 9.10
N TYR A 101 5.02 5.41 9.14
CA TYR A 101 5.40 4.64 10.33
C TYR A 101 6.91 4.50 10.46
N ASN A 102 7.44 4.76 11.65
CA ASN A 102 8.82 4.43 12.00
C ASN A 102 8.94 2.99 12.57
N GLU A 103 10.16 2.47 12.70
CA GLU A 103 10.38 1.08 13.16
C GLU A 103 9.76 0.77 14.52
N SER A 104 9.76 1.72 15.46
CA SER A 104 9.17 1.50 16.78
C SER A 104 7.64 1.40 16.72
N GLU A 105 7.00 2.15 15.82
CA GLU A 105 5.57 2.09 15.58
C GLU A 105 5.17 0.80 14.83
N LEU A 106 5.98 0.38 13.85
CA LEU A 106 5.79 -0.91 13.17
C LEU A 106 5.91 -2.08 14.14
N GLN A 107 6.89 -2.04 15.03
CA GLN A 107 7.08 -3.05 16.06
C GLN A 107 5.91 -3.04 17.05
N TYR A 108 5.50 -1.86 17.51
CA TYR A 108 4.36 -1.72 18.42
C TYR A 108 3.05 -2.27 17.82
N GLN A 109 2.83 -2.08 16.52
CA GLN A 109 1.67 -2.65 15.83
C GLN A 109 1.64 -4.18 15.86
N TYR A 110 2.81 -4.82 15.77
CA TYR A 110 2.94 -6.27 15.93
C TYR A 110 2.78 -6.69 17.39
N ASP A 111 3.44 -5.99 18.32
CA ASP A 111 3.49 -6.37 19.74
C ASP A 111 2.11 -6.33 20.41
N ARG A 112 1.27 -5.35 20.07
CA ARG A 112 -0.07 -5.18 20.66
C ARG A 112 -1.14 -6.14 20.14
N ALA A 113 -0.78 -7.08 19.27
CA ALA A 113 -1.76 -7.95 18.60
C ALA A 113 -2.53 -8.82 19.61
N ASP A 114 -1.88 -9.31 20.66
CA ASP A 114 -2.48 -10.09 21.74
C ASP A 114 -3.47 -9.26 22.58
N GLU A 115 -3.14 -8.00 22.88
CA GLU A 115 -4.03 -7.07 23.58
C GLU A 115 -5.28 -6.75 22.74
N LEU A 116 -5.11 -6.54 21.43
CA LEU A 116 -6.20 -6.17 20.53
C LEU A 116 -7.10 -7.35 20.13
N TYR A 117 -6.51 -8.53 19.94
CA TYR A 117 -7.18 -9.68 19.32
C TYR A 117 -7.14 -10.97 20.17
N GLY A 118 -6.64 -10.89 21.41
CA GLY A 118 -6.56 -12.00 22.34
C GLY A 118 -5.74 -13.17 21.76
N GLN A 119 -6.29 -14.39 21.89
CA GLN A 119 -5.65 -15.62 21.42
C GLN A 119 -5.38 -15.62 19.90
N GLN A 120 -6.21 -14.95 19.11
CA GLN A 120 -5.96 -14.83 17.68
C GLN A 120 -4.74 -13.95 17.40
N GLY A 121 -4.55 -12.88 18.18
CA GLY A 121 -3.39 -12.01 18.11
C GLY A 121 -2.08 -12.75 18.40
N ILE A 122 -2.08 -13.54 19.48
CA ILE A 122 -0.93 -14.40 19.84
C ILE A 122 -0.62 -15.38 18.69
N GLN A 123 -1.64 -16.01 18.12
CA GLN A 123 -1.44 -16.92 16.98
C GLN A 123 -0.86 -16.20 15.75
N ILE A 124 -1.33 -14.99 15.43
CA ILE A 124 -0.78 -14.17 14.34
C ILE A 124 0.68 -13.84 14.60
N GLN A 125 1.04 -13.48 15.83
CA GLN A 125 2.43 -13.18 16.20
C GLN A 125 3.34 -14.39 15.96
N HIS A 126 2.93 -15.59 16.37
CA HIS A 126 3.65 -16.82 16.09
C HIS A 126 3.75 -17.11 14.58
N ASP A 127 2.64 -16.99 13.85
CA ASP A 127 2.60 -17.26 12.41
C ASP A 127 3.55 -16.34 11.62
N VAL A 128 3.57 -15.04 11.94
CA VAL A 128 4.45 -14.07 11.30
C VAL A 128 5.92 -14.35 11.61
N ASN A 129 6.27 -14.69 12.86
CA ASN A 129 7.63 -15.10 13.20
C ASN A 129 8.09 -16.31 12.39
N ASN A 130 7.24 -17.33 12.27
CA ASN A 130 7.56 -18.54 11.52
C ASN A 130 7.71 -18.27 10.02
N TYR A 131 6.83 -17.43 9.46
CA TYR A 131 6.94 -16.96 8.08
C TYR A 131 8.27 -16.23 7.85
N VAL A 132 8.63 -15.29 8.72
CA VAL A 132 9.90 -14.55 8.65
C VAL A 132 11.10 -15.49 8.77
N ALA A 133 11.04 -16.51 9.63
CA ALA A 133 12.09 -17.52 9.74
C ALA A 133 12.27 -18.30 8.43
N GLY A 134 11.18 -18.64 7.73
CA GLY A 134 11.23 -19.27 6.42
C GLY A 134 11.88 -18.39 5.35
N VAL A 135 11.51 -17.10 5.31
CA VAL A 135 12.13 -16.11 4.41
C VAL A 135 13.63 -16.01 4.67
N ASN A 136 14.02 -15.87 5.93
CA ASN A 136 15.43 -15.75 6.33
C ASN A 136 16.24 -17.01 6.05
N GLN A 137 15.63 -18.21 6.14
CA GLN A 137 16.30 -19.45 5.74
C GLN A 137 16.64 -19.41 4.24
N PHE A 138 15.70 -19.03 3.38
CA PHE A 138 15.96 -18.91 1.95
C PHE A 138 17.04 -17.87 1.65
N ILE A 139 16.99 -16.70 2.30
CA ILE A 139 18.03 -15.66 2.17
C ILE A 139 19.41 -16.22 2.54
N SER A 140 19.52 -16.92 3.67
CA SER A 140 20.78 -17.54 4.09
C SER A 140 21.35 -18.49 3.04
N GLU A 141 20.50 -19.27 2.38
CA GLU A 141 20.93 -20.18 1.31
C GLU A 141 21.30 -19.44 0.02
N ALA A 142 20.54 -18.39 -0.32
CA ALA A 142 20.78 -17.57 -1.51
C ALA A 142 22.10 -16.80 -1.42
N CYS A 143 22.43 -16.27 -0.24
CA CYS A 143 23.65 -15.49 -0.01
C CYS A 143 24.95 -16.29 -0.13
N VAL A 144 24.89 -17.62 -0.06
CA VAL A 144 26.04 -18.51 -0.29
C VAL A 144 25.94 -19.30 -1.60
N ASN A 145 24.87 -19.09 -2.38
CA ASN A 145 24.64 -19.75 -3.66
C ASN A 145 24.16 -18.74 -4.70
N PRO A 146 25.05 -18.24 -5.58
CA PRO A 146 24.70 -17.28 -6.63
C PRO A 146 23.59 -17.75 -7.59
N MET A 147 23.32 -19.06 -7.69
CA MET A 147 22.22 -19.59 -8.51
C MET A 147 20.84 -19.42 -7.86
N LYS A 148 20.78 -19.10 -6.56
CA LYS A 148 19.55 -18.87 -5.81
C LYS A 148 19.26 -17.38 -5.59
N LEU A 149 20.29 -16.54 -5.56
CA LEU A 149 20.09 -15.10 -5.40
C LEU A 149 19.51 -14.51 -6.70
N PRO A 150 18.38 -13.76 -6.64
CA PRO A 150 17.80 -13.14 -7.82
C PRO A 150 18.81 -12.23 -8.54
N GLY A 151 18.85 -12.31 -9.87
CA GLY A 151 19.82 -11.57 -10.68
C GLY A 151 19.63 -10.05 -10.63
N GLU A 152 18.44 -9.58 -10.27
CA GLU A 152 18.07 -8.17 -10.10
C GLU A 152 18.96 -7.46 -9.08
N TYR A 153 19.40 -8.16 -8.03
CA TYR A 153 20.32 -7.61 -7.02
C TYR A 153 21.63 -7.11 -7.64
N ASN A 154 22.16 -7.80 -8.66
CA ASN A 154 23.40 -7.37 -9.33
C ASN A 154 23.30 -6.00 -10.01
N PHE A 155 22.07 -5.52 -10.29
CA PHE A 155 21.83 -4.24 -10.97
C PHE A 155 21.28 -3.15 -10.05
N ILE A 156 20.47 -3.53 -9.07
CA ILE A 156 19.72 -2.62 -8.21
C ILE A 156 20.47 -2.36 -6.89
N ASP A 157 21.01 -3.42 -6.28
CA ASP A 157 21.80 -3.35 -5.05
C ASP A 157 23.05 -4.23 -5.20
N PRO A 158 24.08 -3.76 -5.95
CA PRO A 158 25.27 -4.56 -6.23
C PRO A 158 26.07 -4.93 -4.97
N SER A 159 25.88 -4.21 -3.87
CA SER A 159 26.40 -4.57 -2.54
C SER A 159 25.72 -5.79 -1.93
N GLN A 160 24.61 -6.26 -2.53
CA GLN A 160 23.79 -7.36 -2.04
C GLN A 160 23.50 -7.19 -0.54
N SER A 161 22.99 -6.02 -0.17
CA SER A 161 22.80 -5.59 1.21
C SER A 161 21.93 -6.56 1.99
N ILE A 162 20.99 -7.25 1.32
CA ILE A 162 20.18 -8.33 1.91
C ILE A 162 21.01 -9.47 2.53
N CYS A 163 22.24 -9.68 2.07
CA CYS A 163 23.17 -10.69 2.60
C CYS A 163 24.05 -10.18 3.74
N LEU A 164 23.97 -8.89 4.08
CA LEU A 164 24.77 -8.30 5.15
C LEU A 164 24.09 -8.46 6.53
N PRO A 165 24.88 -8.53 7.61
CA PRO A 165 24.35 -8.48 8.96
C PRO A 165 23.44 -7.26 9.18
N GLY A 166 22.31 -7.46 9.88
CA GLY A 166 21.33 -6.42 10.17
C GLY A 166 20.24 -6.22 9.10
N HIS A 167 20.37 -6.86 7.94
CA HIS A 167 19.43 -6.73 6.81
C HIS A 167 18.49 -7.94 6.66
N GLN A 168 18.58 -8.89 7.61
CA GLN A 168 17.64 -10.00 7.73
C GLN A 168 16.21 -9.48 7.81
N TRP A 169 15.28 -10.25 7.25
CA TRP A 169 13.86 -9.96 7.35
C TRP A 169 13.39 -9.98 8.80
N LYS A 170 12.51 -9.06 9.15
CA LYS A 170 11.92 -8.90 10.48
C LYS A 170 10.40 -8.91 10.40
N VAL A 171 9.74 -9.06 11.54
CA VAL A 171 8.28 -8.91 11.63
C VAL A 171 7.83 -7.51 11.19
N THR A 172 8.64 -6.48 11.42
CA THR A 172 8.35 -5.11 10.97
C THR A 172 8.31 -4.99 9.44
N ASP A 173 9.00 -5.84 8.68
CA ASP A 173 8.89 -5.87 7.22
C ASP A 173 7.50 -6.35 6.76
N VAL A 174 6.94 -7.34 7.46
CA VAL A 174 5.59 -7.83 7.19
C VAL A 174 4.55 -6.74 7.51
N ILE A 175 4.69 -6.07 8.65
CA ILE A 175 3.78 -4.97 9.05
C ILE A 175 3.91 -3.77 8.11
N ALA A 176 5.13 -3.42 7.68
CA ALA A 176 5.36 -2.32 6.74
C ALA A 176 4.65 -2.61 5.40
N ILE A 177 4.84 -3.81 4.84
CA ILE A 177 4.20 -4.20 3.58
C ILE A 177 2.67 -4.24 3.73
N ALA A 178 2.16 -4.75 4.85
CA ALA A 178 0.72 -4.72 5.12
C ALA A 178 0.18 -3.28 5.16
N SER A 179 0.92 -2.35 5.78
CA SER A 179 0.58 -0.92 5.83
C SER A 179 0.58 -0.29 4.43
N LEU A 180 1.58 -0.60 3.60
CA LEU A 180 1.64 -0.14 2.21
C LEU A 180 0.42 -0.61 1.41
N VAL A 181 0.07 -1.90 1.51
CA VAL A 181 -1.10 -2.47 0.81
C VAL A 181 -2.40 -1.86 1.33
N ALA A 182 -2.52 -1.64 2.64
CA ALA A 182 -3.66 -0.95 3.23
C ALA A 182 -3.75 0.51 2.75
N GLY A 183 -2.63 1.20 2.55
CA GLY A 183 -2.60 2.55 1.98
C GLY A 183 -3.05 2.62 0.51
N ILE A 184 -2.97 1.51 -0.24
CA ILE A 184 -3.42 1.43 -1.63
C ILE A 184 -4.92 1.11 -1.73
N PHE A 185 -5.39 0.08 -1.01
CA PHE A 185 -6.76 -0.44 -1.16
C PHE A 185 -7.71 -0.04 -0.03
N GLY A 186 -7.17 0.34 1.13
CA GLY A 186 -7.93 0.77 2.30
C GLY A 186 -8.07 2.29 2.41
N LYS A 187 -7.42 3.05 1.53
CA LYS A 187 -7.51 4.51 1.50
C LYS A 187 -8.84 4.95 0.88
N GLY A 188 -9.70 5.56 1.69
CA GLY A 188 -10.93 6.20 1.26
C GLY A 188 -11.29 7.35 2.19
N GLY A 189 -11.78 8.46 1.64
CA GLY A 189 -12.13 9.67 2.40
C GLY A 189 -11.00 10.69 2.50
N GLY A 190 -11.07 11.59 3.49
CA GLY A 190 -10.09 12.65 3.73
C GLY A 190 -10.24 13.92 2.86
N GLY A 191 -11.20 13.94 1.93
CA GLY A 191 -11.48 15.07 1.04
C GLY A 191 -12.24 16.24 1.68
N GLU A 192 -12.40 16.26 3.01
CA GLU A 192 -13.28 17.21 3.72
C GLU A 192 -12.87 18.67 3.54
N LEU A 193 -11.56 18.96 3.49
CA LEU A 193 -11.08 20.32 3.25
C LEU A 193 -11.39 20.80 1.83
N GLY A 194 -11.21 19.94 0.82
CA GLY A 194 -11.58 20.25 -0.56
C GLY A 194 -13.11 20.40 -0.71
N ALA A 195 -13.87 19.54 -0.03
CA ALA A 195 -15.32 19.62 0.04
C ALA A 195 -15.77 20.94 0.68
N ALA A 196 -15.14 21.38 1.77
CA ALA A 196 -15.41 22.67 2.41
C ALA A 196 -15.09 23.85 1.48
N GLN A 197 -13.94 23.85 0.82
CA GLN A 197 -13.59 24.90 -0.15
C GLN A 197 -14.58 24.96 -1.32
N SER A 198 -15.03 23.82 -1.82
CA SER A 198 -16.04 23.77 -2.90
C SER A 198 -17.41 24.30 -2.43
N LEU A 199 -17.79 24.06 -1.16
CA LEU A 199 -18.99 24.63 -0.56
C LEU A 199 -18.89 26.16 -0.46
N GLU A 200 -17.76 26.68 -0.01
CA GLU A 200 -17.52 28.13 0.06
C GLU A 200 -17.60 28.79 -1.32
N ALA A 201 -16.96 28.19 -2.32
CA ALA A 201 -17.01 28.65 -3.70
C ALA A 201 -18.44 28.66 -4.26
N ALA A 202 -19.24 27.63 -3.98
CA ALA A 202 -20.64 27.57 -4.36
C ALA A 202 -21.46 28.70 -3.69
N GLN A 203 -21.27 28.93 -2.40
CA GLN A 203 -21.96 30.01 -1.68
C GLN A 203 -21.62 31.40 -2.22
N GLN A 204 -20.36 31.63 -2.59
CA GLN A 204 -19.93 32.88 -3.21
C GLN A 204 -20.52 33.05 -4.61
N ARG A 205 -20.49 31.99 -5.44
CA ARG A 205 -20.97 32.01 -6.82
C ARG A 205 -22.48 32.25 -6.94
N PHE A 206 -23.26 31.64 -6.05
CA PHE A 206 -24.73 31.64 -6.10
C PHE A 206 -25.39 32.63 -5.14
N GLY A 207 -24.59 33.51 -4.50
CA GLY A 207 -25.07 34.72 -3.81
C GLY A 207 -25.85 34.51 -2.51
N SER A 208 -26.13 33.27 -2.10
CA SER A 208 -26.68 32.97 -0.77
C SER A 208 -26.15 31.64 -0.22
N ARG A 209 -26.02 31.55 1.10
CA ARG A 209 -25.62 30.32 1.80
C ARG A 209 -26.51 29.15 1.42
N THR A 210 -27.82 29.38 1.36
CA THR A 210 -28.82 28.36 1.05
C THR A 210 -28.73 27.90 -0.40
N ALA A 211 -28.65 28.83 -1.37
CA ALA A 211 -28.54 28.47 -2.78
C ALA A 211 -27.23 27.74 -3.08
N GLY A 212 -26.10 28.24 -2.57
CA GLY A 212 -24.80 27.59 -2.75
C GLY A 212 -24.75 26.21 -2.11
N ARG A 213 -25.29 26.04 -0.90
CA ARG A 213 -25.38 24.72 -0.25
C ARG A 213 -26.25 23.76 -1.05
N LYS A 214 -27.37 24.22 -1.60
CA LYS A 214 -28.26 23.37 -2.42
C LYS A 214 -27.54 22.86 -3.66
N VAL A 215 -26.86 23.74 -4.40
CA VAL A 215 -26.08 23.33 -5.57
C VAL A 215 -24.93 22.41 -5.18
N TRP A 216 -24.20 22.74 -4.11
CA TRP A 216 -23.10 21.89 -3.64
C TRP A 216 -23.57 20.48 -3.27
N ALA A 217 -24.71 20.36 -2.57
CA ALA A 217 -25.26 19.07 -2.16
C ALA A 217 -25.74 18.22 -3.34
N ASP A 218 -26.12 18.84 -4.45
CA ASP A 218 -26.50 18.16 -5.70
C ASP A 218 -25.28 17.50 -6.38
N PHE A 219 -24.12 18.16 -6.34
CA PHE A 219 -22.86 17.61 -6.87
C PHE A 219 -22.12 16.68 -5.90
N GLN A 220 -22.41 16.78 -4.61
CA GLN A 220 -21.72 16.05 -3.52
C GLN A 220 -22.73 15.27 -2.68
N GLU A 221 -23.70 14.62 -3.34
CA GLU A 221 -24.74 13.86 -2.66
C GLU A 221 -24.12 12.71 -1.84
N PHE A 222 -24.55 12.59 -0.57
CA PHE A 222 -24.00 11.57 0.32
C PHE A 222 -24.48 10.16 0.00
N ASN A 223 -25.68 10.02 -0.58
CA ASN A 223 -26.28 8.75 -0.98
C ASN A 223 -27.20 8.99 -2.18
N ASP A 224 -26.72 8.67 -3.37
CA ASP A 224 -27.53 8.66 -4.59
C ASP A 224 -28.49 7.45 -4.56
N PRO A 225 -29.82 7.64 -4.58
CA PRO A 225 -30.80 6.56 -4.55
C PRO A 225 -30.82 5.71 -5.83
N GLU A 226 -30.25 6.19 -6.94
CA GLU A 226 -30.14 5.47 -8.20
C GLU A 226 -28.88 4.58 -8.27
N ALA A 227 -27.99 4.68 -7.27
CA ALA A 227 -26.76 3.91 -7.24
C ALA A 227 -27.04 2.38 -7.13
N PRO A 228 -26.42 1.54 -7.98
CA PRO A 228 -26.54 0.10 -7.86
C PRO A 228 -25.91 -0.38 -6.55
N THR A 229 -26.67 -1.18 -5.79
CA THR A 229 -26.25 -1.67 -4.48
C THR A 229 -25.93 -3.16 -4.52
N THR A 230 -24.89 -3.57 -3.80
CA THR A 230 -24.54 -5.00 -3.63
C THR A 230 -25.60 -5.76 -2.86
N VAL A 231 -26.23 -5.12 -1.86
CA VAL A 231 -27.29 -5.71 -1.03
C VAL A 231 -28.61 -5.05 -1.39
N HIS A 232 -29.52 -5.83 -1.96
CA HIS A 232 -30.85 -5.36 -2.32
C HIS A 232 -31.84 -5.47 -1.14
N GLY A 233 -32.78 -4.53 -1.07
CA GLY A 233 -33.87 -4.55 -0.09
C GLY A 233 -33.48 -4.23 1.35
N THR A 234 -32.21 -3.92 1.62
CA THR A 234 -31.73 -3.51 2.94
C THR A 234 -30.86 -2.26 2.82
N SER A 235 -31.12 -1.25 3.65
CA SER A 235 -30.35 0.00 3.67
C SER A 235 -29.33 -0.02 4.81
N PHE A 236 -28.10 0.43 4.52
CA PHE A 236 -27.04 0.64 5.51
C PHE A 236 -26.54 2.09 5.41
N PRO A 237 -27.20 3.05 6.07
CA PRO A 237 -26.75 4.44 6.04
C PRO A 237 -25.34 4.57 6.62
N TYR A 238 -24.40 5.08 5.82
CA TYR A 238 -23.01 5.28 6.21
C TYR A 238 -22.59 6.74 5.96
N GLY A 239 -21.77 7.31 6.84
CA GLY A 239 -21.12 8.62 6.62
C GLY A 239 -22.05 9.83 6.53
N GLN A 240 -23.30 9.74 7.00
CA GLN A 240 -24.25 10.86 6.94
C GLN A 240 -23.88 11.96 7.94
N PRO A 241 -23.93 13.25 7.55
CA PRO A 241 -23.68 14.34 8.47
C PRO A 241 -24.75 14.36 9.57
N PRO A 242 -24.39 14.70 10.82
CA PRO A 242 -25.35 14.76 11.91
C PRO A 242 -26.39 15.85 11.61
N ALA A 243 -27.67 15.56 11.85
CA ALA A 243 -28.77 16.50 11.66
C ALA A 243 -28.57 17.82 12.44
N GLN A 244 -27.88 17.74 13.59
CA GLN A 244 -27.50 18.88 14.42
C GLN A 244 -26.01 18.75 14.75
N ALA A 245 -25.16 19.33 13.91
CA ALA A 245 -23.73 19.40 14.19
C ALA A 245 -23.48 20.27 15.43
N LYS A 246 -22.77 19.72 16.43
CA LYS A 246 -22.39 20.45 17.66
C LYS A 246 -21.35 21.56 17.40
N GLY A 247 -20.63 21.46 16.28
CA GLY A 247 -19.67 22.45 15.81
C GLY A 247 -19.31 22.17 14.35
N VAL A 248 -19.00 23.22 13.60
CA VAL A 248 -18.52 23.14 12.22
C VAL A 248 -17.26 23.99 12.13
N ALA A 249 -16.16 23.39 11.69
CA ALA A 249 -14.94 24.09 11.35
C ALA A 249 -14.85 24.22 9.83
N LEU A 250 -14.79 25.44 9.32
CA LEU A 250 -14.50 25.72 7.92
C LEU A 250 -13.12 26.38 7.82
N PRO A 251 -12.28 26.00 6.85
CA PRO A 251 -11.02 26.70 6.63
C PRO A 251 -11.31 28.12 6.13
N ASP A 252 -10.48 29.08 6.51
CA ASP A 252 -10.58 30.42 5.93
C ASP A 252 -10.23 30.36 4.42
N PRO A 253 -10.92 31.12 3.56
CA PRO A 253 -10.66 31.12 2.13
C PRO A 253 -9.18 31.37 1.80
N GLY A 254 -8.59 30.49 0.98
CA GLY A 254 -7.20 30.58 0.55
C GLY A 254 -6.14 30.15 1.58
N THR A 255 -6.55 29.68 2.77
CA THR A 255 -5.60 29.28 3.83
C THR A 255 -5.17 27.82 3.79
N VAL A 256 -5.94 26.94 3.12
CA VAL A 256 -5.57 25.52 2.97
C VAL A 256 -4.35 25.41 2.05
N GLN A 257 -3.26 24.89 2.59
CA GLN A 257 -2.03 24.61 1.86
C GLN A 257 -1.63 23.15 2.11
N PRO A 258 -1.22 22.39 1.08
CA PRO A 258 -0.66 21.06 1.28
C PRO A 258 0.60 21.13 2.15
N ALA A 259 0.75 20.18 3.07
CA ALA A 259 2.00 20.05 3.81
C ALA A 259 3.13 19.65 2.86
N ASN A 260 4.27 20.34 2.95
CA ASN A 260 5.46 19.91 2.21
C ASN A 260 6.16 18.80 3.00
N VAL A 261 6.14 17.58 2.46
CA VAL A 261 6.79 16.41 3.05
C VAL A 261 8.29 16.38 2.79
N VAL A 262 8.80 17.21 1.88
CA VAL A 262 10.23 17.29 1.53
C VAL A 262 10.88 18.45 2.29
N GLN A 263 11.65 18.13 3.33
CA GLN A 263 12.43 19.14 4.06
C GLN A 263 13.75 19.51 3.37
N SER A 264 14.40 18.55 2.71
CA SER A 264 15.67 18.77 1.99
C SER A 264 15.82 17.72 0.92
N ALA A 265 16.07 18.15 -0.32
CA ALA A 265 16.38 17.26 -1.43
C ALA A 265 17.87 17.31 -1.73
N SER A 266 18.55 16.17 -1.68
CA SER A 266 19.93 16.02 -2.12
C SER A 266 20.05 14.79 -3.01
N GLY A 267 20.81 14.91 -4.09
CA GLY A 267 20.98 13.84 -5.06
C GLY A 267 22.12 14.17 -6.03
N SER A 268 22.91 13.17 -6.37
CA SER A 268 24.03 13.27 -7.31
C SER A 268 23.61 13.11 -8.77
N ALA A 269 22.33 12.82 -9.04
CA ALA A 269 21.77 12.76 -10.38
C ALA A 269 21.56 14.18 -10.94
N LYS A 270 22.26 14.53 -12.02
CA LYS A 270 21.98 15.76 -12.77
C LYS A 270 20.54 15.72 -13.28
N ALA A 271 19.77 16.77 -13.00
CA ALA A 271 18.46 16.98 -13.60
C ALA A 271 18.63 17.12 -15.13
N SER A 272 18.46 16.04 -15.87
CA SER A 272 18.27 16.10 -17.31
C SER A 272 16.79 16.41 -17.58
N ALA A 273 16.53 17.46 -18.36
CA ALA A 273 15.20 17.81 -18.87
C ALA A 273 14.74 16.82 -19.97
N SER A 274 14.84 15.53 -19.70
CA SER A 274 14.26 14.47 -20.52
C SER A 274 13.05 13.89 -19.80
N PRO A 275 12.04 13.37 -20.55
CA PRO A 275 10.92 12.68 -19.91
C PRO A 275 11.50 11.61 -18.99
N ALA A 276 10.97 11.55 -17.76
CA ALA A 276 11.44 10.59 -16.76
C ALA A 276 11.56 9.20 -17.40
N PRO A 277 12.75 8.58 -17.43
CA PRO A 277 12.81 7.17 -17.78
C PRO A 277 11.93 6.46 -16.76
N SER A 278 10.95 5.70 -17.27
CA SER A 278 10.20 4.74 -16.47
C SER A 278 11.20 4.01 -15.58
N GLY A 279 11.00 4.07 -14.25
CA GLY A 279 11.93 3.51 -13.29
C GLY A 279 12.38 2.09 -13.68
N LYS A 280 13.56 1.68 -13.23
CA LYS A 280 14.16 0.37 -13.58
C LYS A 280 13.34 -0.85 -13.10
N LEU A 281 12.17 -0.65 -12.50
CA LEU A 281 11.18 -1.68 -12.25
C LEU A 281 10.23 -1.74 -13.45
N PRO A 282 9.89 -2.92 -14.00
CA PRO A 282 8.93 -3.02 -15.09
C PRO A 282 7.66 -2.21 -14.74
N ALA A 283 7.28 -1.32 -15.66
CA ALA A 283 6.16 -0.40 -15.47
C ALA A 283 4.91 -1.18 -15.07
N GLY A 284 4.33 -0.85 -13.91
CA GLY A 284 3.04 -1.39 -13.46
C GLY A 284 3.02 -2.10 -12.11
N ILE A 285 4.16 -2.35 -11.47
CA ILE A 285 4.17 -3.04 -10.16
C ILE A 285 3.68 -2.14 -9.01
N LEU A 286 3.94 -0.83 -9.05
CA LEU A 286 3.54 0.13 -8.01
C LEU A 286 3.30 1.54 -8.59
N GLN A 287 2.59 1.68 -9.71
CA GLN A 287 2.26 3.04 -10.17
C GLN A 287 1.31 3.69 -9.13
N PRO A 288 1.72 4.79 -8.47
CA PRO A 288 0.78 5.53 -7.63
C PRO A 288 -0.34 6.05 -8.54
N PHE A 289 -1.58 5.96 -8.07
CA PHE A 289 -2.70 6.64 -8.70
C PHE A 289 -2.38 8.13 -8.70
N GLN A 290 -2.08 8.71 -9.86
CA GLN A 290 -1.89 10.15 -10.00
C GLN A 290 -3.26 10.80 -10.10
N PRO A 291 -3.77 11.52 -9.08
CA PRO A 291 -4.90 12.40 -9.30
C PRO A 291 -4.44 13.46 -10.31
N SER A 292 -5.10 13.50 -11.46
CA SER A 292 -4.86 14.50 -12.51
C SER A 292 -4.92 15.90 -11.91
N ARG A 293 -3.77 16.58 -11.79
CA ARG A 293 -3.71 18.02 -11.52
C ARG A 293 -4.05 18.76 -12.82
N PRO A 294 -5.13 19.55 -12.89
CA PRO A 294 -5.25 20.52 -13.97
C PRO A 294 -4.13 21.56 -13.78
N ALA A 295 -3.38 21.85 -14.83
CA ALA A 295 -2.39 22.92 -14.84
C ALA A 295 -3.10 24.26 -14.60
N ALA A 296 -2.92 24.86 -13.43
CA ALA A 296 -3.35 26.22 -13.17
C ALA A 296 -2.37 27.18 -13.86
N THR A 297 -2.75 27.72 -15.01
CA THR A 297 -2.11 28.90 -15.59
C THR A 297 -2.38 30.11 -14.69
N PRO A 298 -1.37 30.89 -14.28
CA PRO A 298 -1.59 32.11 -13.52
C PRO A 298 -2.08 33.22 -14.47
N SER A 299 -3.21 33.83 -14.16
CA SER A 299 -3.64 35.12 -14.74
C SER A 299 -3.62 36.22 -13.66
N PRO A 300 -3.35 37.48 -14.04
CA PRO A 300 -2.63 38.42 -13.19
C PRO A 300 -3.51 39.20 -12.20
N SER A 301 -2.94 39.40 -11.01
CA SER A 301 -3.07 40.53 -10.09
C SER A 301 -4.45 41.17 -9.85
N TRP A 302 -4.93 41.06 -8.61
CA TRP A 302 -5.59 42.17 -7.90
C TRP A 302 -5.12 42.17 -6.44
N VAL A 303 -4.43 43.25 -6.04
CA VAL A 303 -4.20 43.63 -4.64
C VAL A 303 -5.28 44.63 -4.27
N PRO A 304 -5.94 44.47 -3.11
CA PRO A 304 -5.95 45.59 -2.17
C PRO A 304 -5.78 45.19 -0.69
N ARG A 305 -4.77 45.84 -0.08
CA ARG A 305 -4.63 46.40 1.28
C ARG A 305 -5.65 46.01 2.37
N SER A 306 -5.09 45.49 3.47
CA SER A 306 -5.39 45.75 4.91
C SER A 306 -6.85 45.91 5.37
N ALA A 307 -7.31 44.98 6.23
CA ALA A 307 -8.14 45.30 7.41
C ALA A 307 -8.17 44.16 8.44
N ILE A 308 -7.69 44.50 9.63
CA ILE A 308 -8.05 44.12 11.02
C ILE A 308 -9.20 43.10 11.19
N GLY A 309 -8.97 42.14 12.10
CA GLY A 309 -9.72 40.90 12.31
C GLY A 309 -11.14 40.99 12.90
N ARG A 310 -11.73 39.80 13.09
CA ARG A 310 -12.62 39.44 14.22
C ARG A 310 -12.85 37.92 14.27
N ARG A 311 -12.54 37.30 15.41
CA ARG A 311 -13.14 36.02 15.82
C ARG A 311 -14.62 36.25 16.11
N ARG A 312 -15.48 35.27 15.82
CA ARG A 312 -16.80 35.16 16.45
C ARG A 312 -17.06 33.74 16.91
N SER A 313 -17.52 33.67 18.15
CA SER A 313 -18.25 32.58 18.82
C SER A 313 -19.49 32.16 18.06
#